data_AF-A0A1B1B112-F1
#
_entry.id   AF-A0A1B1B112-F1
#
_cell.length_a   1.000
_cell.length_b   1.000
_cell.length_c   1.000
_cell.angle_alpha   90.00
_cell.angle_beta   90.00
_cell.angle_gamma   90.00
#
_symmetry.space_group_name_H-M   'P 1'
#
loop_
_entity.id
_entity.type
_entity.pdbx_description
1 polymer ?
#
loop_
_entity_poly.entity_id
_entity_poly.type
_entity_poly.pdbx_seq_one_letter_code
_entity_poly.pdbx_strand_id
1 'polypeptide(L)'
;MPMLVFAFRQVVERTRARVAGLDARTGPREALSAALRELLPLDEDRLAECRVYVAFAARAATSPELAAVRRETPAAIRAELRQTLSVLPAPPRGPRPDPEVEARLLLAVVDGLLFDAVSAPGTLSRAGTGRRLQIRSVRSSAYTWDSGCGPTYCWQLHCPAS
;
A
#
# COMPACT_ATOMS: atom_id res chain seq x y z
N MET A 1 -17.92 -3.44 -26.19
CA MET A 1 -17.33 -3.38 -24.83
C MET A 1 -18.33 -2.73 -23.90
N PRO A 2 -18.76 -3.37 -22.81
CA PRO A 2 -19.70 -2.75 -21.86
C PRO A 2 -19.06 -1.55 -21.16
N MET A 3 -19.85 -0.50 -20.89
CA MET A 3 -19.39 0.78 -20.31
C MET A 3 -18.58 0.61 -19.01
N LEU A 4 -18.96 -0.38 -18.19
CA LEU A 4 -18.27 -0.70 -16.94
C LEU A 4 -16.84 -1.23 -17.16
N VAL A 5 -16.60 -2.03 -18.21
CA VAL A 5 -15.25 -2.51 -18.56
C VAL A 5 -14.38 -1.37 -19.07
N PHE A 6 -14.95 -0.47 -19.88
CA PHE A 6 -14.24 0.72 -20.34
C PHE A 6 -13.83 1.61 -19.15
N ALA A 7 -14.77 1.93 -18.26
CA ALA A 7 -14.49 2.73 -17.07
C ALA A 7 -13.41 2.11 -16.19
N PHE A 8 -13.48 0.80 -15.94
CA PHE A 8 -12.47 0.09 -15.15
C PHE A 8 -11.07 0.11 -15.78
N ARG A 9 -10.97 -0.11 -17.10
CA ARG A 9 -9.69 0.00 -17.82
C ARG A 9 -9.12 1.40 -17.75
N GLN A 10 -9.94 2.42 -17.89
CA GLN A 10 -9.52 3.82 -17.79
C GLN A 10 -9.00 4.16 -16.39
N VAL A 11 -9.68 3.68 -15.33
CA VAL A 11 -9.21 3.83 -13.95
C VAL A 11 -7.82 3.23 -13.79
N VAL A 12 -7.62 2.02 -14.28
CA VAL A 12 -6.35 1.30 -14.10
C VAL A 12 -5.23 1.96 -14.88
N GLU A 13 -5.51 2.43 -16.09
CA GLU A 13 -4.51 3.15 -16.89
C GLU A 13 -4.08 4.44 -16.19
N ARG A 14 -5.02 5.21 -15.62
CA ARG A 14 -4.70 6.41 -14.83
C ARG A 14 -3.86 6.08 -13.61
N THR A 15 -4.24 5.04 -12.87
CA THR A 15 -3.48 4.58 -11.70
C THR A 15 -2.05 4.18 -12.09
N ARG A 16 -1.89 3.41 -13.17
CA ARG A 16 -0.57 3.00 -13.69
C ARG A 16 0.26 4.19 -14.12
N ALA A 17 -0.33 5.14 -14.87
CA ALA A 17 0.38 6.34 -15.30
C ALA A 17 0.92 7.16 -14.11
N ARG A 18 0.16 7.25 -13.01
CA ARG A 18 0.62 7.92 -11.79
C ARG A 18 1.75 7.15 -11.10
N VAL A 19 1.65 5.82 -10.99
CA VAL A 19 2.72 5.00 -10.37
C VAL A 19 4.00 5.01 -11.22
N ALA A 20 3.87 4.90 -12.54
CA ALA A 20 5.00 4.94 -13.47
C ALA A 20 5.71 6.31 -13.51
N GLY A 21 4.98 7.40 -13.20
CA GLY A 21 5.53 8.76 -13.14
C GLY A 21 6.33 9.07 -11.86
N LEU A 22 6.44 8.12 -10.92
CA LEU A 22 7.17 8.32 -9.67
C LEU A 22 8.69 8.26 -9.89
N ASP A 23 9.43 9.16 -9.23
CA ASP A 23 10.89 9.20 -9.34
C ASP A 23 11.53 8.00 -8.61
N ALA A 24 11.99 7.01 -9.40
CA ALA A 24 12.67 5.82 -8.91
C ALA A 24 14.00 6.13 -8.17
N ARG A 25 14.54 7.34 -8.28
CA ARG A 25 15.80 7.75 -7.63
C ARG A 25 15.64 8.10 -6.16
N THR A 26 14.41 8.21 -5.65
CA THR A 26 14.13 8.57 -4.25
C THR A 26 14.44 7.45 -3.24
N GLY A 27 14.79 6.25 -3.72
CA GLY A 27 15.09 5.09 -2.89
C GLY A 27 13.95 4.07 -2.88
N PRO A 28 14.23 2.76 -2.70
CA PRO A 28 13.22 1.71 -2.78
C PRO A 28 12.03 1.86 -1.81
N ARG A 29 12.26 2.39 -0.60
CA ARG A 29 11.19 2.55 0.41
C ARG A 29 10.29 3.73 0.08
N GLU A 30 10.89 4.82 -0.37
CA GLU A 30 10.24 6.04 -0.78
C GLU A 30 9.39 5.80 -2.03
N ALA A 31 9.94 5.07 -3.02
CA ALA A 31 9.22 4.63 -4.21
C ALA A 31 8.00 3.77 -3.84
N LEU A 32 8.16 2.77 -2.95
CA LEU A 32 7.04 1.96 -2.47
C LEU A 32 5.98 2.81 -1.77
N SER A 33 6.42 3.72 -0.90
CA SER A 33 5.51 4.61 -0.17
C SER A 33 4.74 5.53 -1.10
N ALA A 34 5.39 6.05 -2.14
CA ALA A 34 4.76 6.88 -3.16
C ALA A 34 3.75 6.08 -4.00
N ALA A 35 4.11 4.87 -4.44
CA ALA A 35 3.21 3.99 -5.18
C ALA A 35 1.95 3.66 -4.37
N LEU A 36 2.11 3.33 -3.09
CA LEU A 36 0.96 3.05 -2.20
C LEU A 36 0.04 4.26 -2.03
N ARG A 37 0.57 5.49 -2.00
CA ARG A 37 -0.27 6.70 -1.93
C ARG A 37 -1.10 6.87 -3.20
N GLU A 38 -0.56 6.52 -4.37
CA GLU A 38 -1.28 6.61 -5.63
C GLU A 38 -2.41 5.57 -5.78
N LEU A 39 -2.29 4.44 -5.08
CA LEU A 39 -3.30 3.40 -5.04
C LEU A 39 -4.44 3.67 -4.05
N LEU A 40 -4.25 4.57 -3.08
CA LEU A 40 -5.19 4.76 -1.97
C LEU A 40 -6.12 5.95 -2.20
N PRO A 41 -7.35 5.94 -1.63
CA PRO A 41 -8.36 6.98 -1.83
C PRO A 41 -8.04 8.21 -0.96
N LEU A 42 -6.93 8.88 -1.26
CA LEU A 42 -6.43 10.02 -0.49
C LEU A 42 -7.05 11.35 -0.94
N ASP A 43 -7.62 11.40 -2.14
CA ASP A 43 -8.40 12.53 -2.66
C ASP A 43 -9.70 12.08 -3.35
N GLU A 44 -10.52 13.05 -3.78
CA GLU A 44 -11.83 12.78 -4.38
C GLU A 44 -11.74 12.06 -5.72
N ASP A 45 -10.72 12.35 -6.53
CA ASP A 45 -10.51 11.71 -7.82
C ASP A 45 -10.16 10.22 -7.62
N ARG A 46 -9.20 9.95 -6.73
CA ARG A 46 -8.83 8.59 -6.34
C ARG A 46 -10.00 7.87 -5.68
N LEU A 47 -10.80 8.53 -4.86
CA LEU A 47 -12.01 7.93 -4.29
C LEU A 47 -13.05 7.55 -5.37
N ALA A 48 -13.25 8.39 -6.38
CA ALA A 48 -14.13 8.08 -7.51
C ALA A 48 -13.63 6.88 -8.32
N GLU A 49 -12.32 6.80 -8.58
CA GLU A 49 -11.66 5.64 -9.19
C GLU A 49 -11.88 4.37 -8.37
N CYS A 50 -11.76 4.45 -7.04
CA CYS A 50 -12.00 3.33 -6.12
C CYS A 50 -13.44 2.84 -6.16
N ARG A 51 -14.43 3.74 -6.27
CA ARG A 51 -15.84 3.35 -6.41
C ARG A 51 -16.07 2.50 -7.67
N VAL A 52 -15.47 2.89 -8.79
CA VAL A 52 -15.52 2.11 -10.04
C VAL A 52 -14.84 0.75 -9.85
N TYR A 53 -13.67 0.73 -9.20
CA TYR A 53 -12.93 -0.50 -8.91
C TYR A 53 -13.74 -1.50 -8.07
N VAL A 54 -14.37 -1.03 -6.99
CA VAL A 54 -15.19 -1.86 -6.09
C VAL A 54 -16.46 -2.34 -6.79
N ALA A 55 -17.15 -1.47 -7.54
CA ALA A 55 -18.32 -1.86 -8.33
C ALA A 55 -17.97 -2.92 -9.38
N PHE A 56 -16.82 -2.77 -10.04
CA PHE A 56 -16.31 -3.77 -10.99
C PHE A 56 -15.98 -5.09 -10.30
N ALA A 57 -15.29 -5.06 -9.15
CA ALA A 57 -14.95 -6.24 -8.37
C ALA A 57 -16.20 -7.05 -7.97
N ALA A 58 -17.23 -6.35 -7.48
CA ALA A 58 -18.50 -6.97 -7.10
C ALA A 58 -19.20 -7.65 -8.29
N ARG A 59 -19.15 -7.05 -9.49
CA ARG A 59 -19.71 -7.66 -10.70
C ARG A 59 -18.87 -8.80 -11.27
N ALA A 60 -17.55 -8.69 -11.17
CA ALA A 60 -16.63 -9.75 -11.58
C ALA A 60 -16.81 -11.03 -10.74
N ALA A 61 -17.23 -10.91 -9.48
CA ALA A 61 -17.50 -12.06 -8.62
C ALA A 61 -18.62 -12.99 -9.13
N THR A 62 -19.52 -12.47 -9.99
CA THR A 62 -20.66 -13.23 -10.54
C THR A 62 -20.65 -13.32 -12.07
N SER A 63 -19.59 -12.86 -12.74
CA SER A 63 -19.46 -12.88 -14.20
C SER A 63 -18.08 -13.39 -14.61
N PRO A 64 -17.98 -14.59 -15.23
CA PRO A 64 -16.70 -15.16 -15.68
C PRO A 64 -15.92 -14.26 -16.66
N GLU A 65 -16.63 -13.55 -17.53
CA GLU A 65 -16.04 -12.61 -18.49
C GLU A 65 -15.36 -11.43 -17.76
N LEU A 66 -16.04 -10.82 -16.80
CA LEU A 66 -15.49 -9.71 -16.02
C LEU A 66 -14.41 -10.19 -15.05
N ALA A 67 -14.48 -11.43 -14.57
CA ALA A 67 -13.44 -12.04 -13.75
C ALA A 67 -12.10 -12.18 -14.51
N ALA A 68 -12.15 -12.46 -15.82
CA ALA A 68 -10.93 -12.48 -16.65
C ALA A 68 -10.27 -11.10 -16.69
N VAL A 69 -11.06 -10.05 -16.96
CA VAL A 69 -10.58 -8.66 -16.94
C VAL A 69 -10.03 -8.29 -15.56
N ARG A 70 -10.74 -8.63 -14.47
CA ARG A 70 -10.30 -8.37 -13.10
C ARG A 70 -8.99 -9.05 -12.73
N ARG A 71 -8.65 -10.21 -13.32
CA ARG A 71 -7.39 -10.92 -13.06
C ARG A 71 -6.19 -10.29 -13.76
N GLU A 72 -6.38 -9.82 -14.98
CA GLU A 72 -5.30 -9.25 -15.81
C GLU A 72 -4.88 -7.86 -15.33
N THR A 73 -5.86 -7.08 -14.89
CA THR A 73 -5.68 -5.66 -14.60
C THR A 73 -4.74 -5.37 -13.40
N PRO A 74 -4.83 -6.06 -12.25
CA PRO A 74 -3.92 -5.84 -11.11
C PRO A 74 -2.52 -6.45 -11.31
N ALA A 75 -2.32 -7.27 -12.35
CA ALA A 75 -1.05 -7.99 -12.54
C ALA A 75 0.16 -7.05 -12.72
N ALA A 76 -0.02 -5.94 -13.43
CA ALA A 76 1.06 -4.95 -13.62
C ALA A 76 1.43 -4.24 -12.31
N ILE A 77 0.42 -3.79 -11.54
CA ILE A 77 0.64 -3.15 -10.24
C ILE A 77 1.36 -4.13 -9.30
N ARG A 78 0.92 -5.40 -9.27
CA ARG A 78 1.61 -6.43 -8.49
C ARG A 78 3.05 -6.65 -8.95
N ALA A 79 3.31 -6.63 -10.26
CA ALA A 79 4.66 -6.78 -10.81
C ALA A 79 5.59 -5.63 -10.40
N GLU A 80 5.09 -4.39 -10.41
CA GLU A 80 5.81 -3.19 -9.94
C GLU A 80 6.08 -3.25 -8.43
N LEU A 81 5.09 -3.63 -7.62
CA LEU A 81 5.25 -3.83 -6.19
C LEU A 81 6.31 -4.91 -5.90
N ARG A 82 6.24 -6.05 -6.59
CA ARG A 82 7.22 -7.14 -6.48
C ARG A 82 8.63 -6.66 -6.82
N GLN A 83 8.79 -5.92 -7.91
CA GLN A 83 10.10 -5.37 -8.31
C GLN A 83 10.64 -4.44 -7.23
N THR A 84 9.82 -3.54 -6.71
CA THR A 84 10.20 -2.61 -5.64
C THR A 84 10.59 -3.35 -4.35
N LEU A 85 9.81 -4.36 -3.95
CA LEU A 85 10.08 -5.21 -2.79
C LEU A 85 11.37 -6.04 -2.96
N SER A 86 11.68 -6.47 -4.19
CA SER A 86 12.88 -7.25 -4.49
C SER A 86 14.20 -6.47 -4.37
N VAL A 87 14.14 -5.14 -4.38
CA VAL A 87 15.31 -4.27 -4.19
C VAL A 87 15.35 -3.63 -2.80
N LEU A 88 14.35 -3.88 -1.96
CA LEU A 88 14.41 -3.47 -0.54
C LEU A 88 15.55 -4.22 0.18
N PRO A 89 16.27 -3.53 1.09
CA PRO A 89 17.26 -4.17 1.94
C PRO A 89 16.61 -5.27 2.78
N ALA A 90 17.37 -6.32 3.08
CA ALA A 90 16.91 -7.42 3.92
C ALA A 90 16.44 -6.90 5.29
N PRO A 91 15.42 -7.55 5.90
CA PRO A 91 15.00 -7.17 7.24
C PRO A 91 16.16 -7.39 8.23
N PRO A 92 16.29 -6.54 9.26
CA PRO A 92 17.35 -6.66 10.26
C PRO A 92 17.25 -7.94 11.11
N ARG A 93 16.09 -8.61 11.10
CA ARG A 93 15.84 -9.89 11.78
C ARG A 93 14.90 -10.76 10.95
N GLY A 94 15.14 -12.07 10.97
CA GLY A 94 14.31 -13.07 10.30
C GLY A 94 14.65 -13.28 8.82
N PRO A 95 14.02 -14.29 8.18
CA PRO A 95 14.24 -14.58 6.77
C PRO A 95 13.65 -13.48 5.88
N ARG A 96 14.26 -13.29 4.71
CA ARG A 96 13.72 -12.39 3.69
C ARG A 96 12.38 -12.94 3.18
N PRO A 97 11.27 -12.19 3.24
CA PRO A 97 10.01 -12.63 2.67
C PRO A 97 10.12 -12.73 1.14
N ASP A 98 9.39 -13.68 0.56
CA ASP A 98 9.25 -13.79 -0.89
C ASP A 98 8.56 -12.52 -1.43
N PRO A 99 9.23 -11.73 -2.32
CA PRO A 99 8.66 -10.51 -2.87
C PRO A 99 7.32 -10.72 -3.59
N GLU A 100 7.08 -11.89 -4.19
CA GLU A 100 5.82 -12.18 -4.86
C GLU A 100 4.67 -12.39 -3.86
N VAL A 101 4.94 -13.08 -2.75
CA VAL A 101 3.96 -13.25 -1.67
C VAL A 101 3.66 -11.90 -1.02
N GLU A 102 4.70 -11.13 -0.72
CA GLU A 102 4.57 -9.81 -0.09
C GLU A 102 3.81 -8.82 -0.98
N ALA A 103 4.08 -8.82 -2.29
CA ALA A 103 3.34 -7.98 -3.24
C ALA A 103 1.84 -8.33 -3.29
N ARG A 104 1.49 -9.63 -3.24
CA ARG A 104 0.08 -10.06 -3.18
C ARG A 104 -0.59 -9.62 -1.90
N LEU A 105 0.06 -9.82 -0.75
CA LEU A 105 -0.48 -9.43 0.54
C LEU A 105 -0.67 -7.92 0.63
N LEU A 106 0.31 -7.15 0.17
CA LEU A 106 0.24 -5.70 0.15
C LEU A 106 -0.90 -5.19 -0.73
N LEU A 107 -1.07 -5.76 -1.92
CA LEU A 107 -2.18 -5.41 -2.80
C LEU A 107 -3.54 -5.82 -2.21
N ALA A 108 -3.62 -6.95 -1.51
CA ALA A 108 -4.84 -7.36 -0.81
C ALA A 108 -5.19 -6.39 0.34
N VAL A 109 -4.20 -5.87 1.05
CA VAL A 109 -4.40 -4.82 2.07
C VAL A 109 -4.90 -3.54 1.43
N VAL A 110 -4.30 -3.11 0.32
CA VAL A 110 -4.77 -1.96 -0.46
C VAL A 110 -6.22 -2.17 -0.85
N ASP A 111 -6.57 -3.29 -1.49
CA ASP A 111 -7.94 -3.62 -1.89
C ASP A 111 -8.94 -3.57 -0.72
N GLY A 112 -8.55 -4.08 0.46
CA GLY A 112 -9.36 -3.98 1.67
C GLY A 112 -9.60 -2.54 2.13
N LEU A 113 -8.58 -1.68 2.05
CA LEU A 113 -8.71 -0.25 2.37
C LEU A 113 -9.57 0.50 1.35
N LEU A 114 -9.47 0.14 0.06
CA LEU A 114 -10.34 0.70 -0.99
C LEU A 114 -11.80 0.34 -0.73
N PHE A 115 -12.05 -0.93 -0.39
CA PHE A 115 -13.39 -1.42 -0.05
C PHE A 115 -13.95 -0.70 1.16
N ASP A 116 -13.20 -0.64 2.27
CA ASP A 116 -13.65 0.05 3.50
C ASP A 116 -13.99 1.53 3.24
N ALA A 117 -13.13 2.25 2.52
CA ALA A 117 -13.34 3.66 2.20
C ALA A 117 -14.59 3.91 1.33
N VAL A 118 -14.94 2.97 0.45
CA VAL A 118 -16.12 3.05 -0.41
C VAL A 118 -17.38 2.61 0.32
N SER A 119 -17.31 1.54 1.12
CA SER A 119 -18.45 0.90 1.76
C SER A 119 -18.87 1.55 3.08
N ALA A 120 -17.97 2.23 3.77
CA ALA A 120 -18.25 2.95 5.01
C ALA A 120 -17.62 4.36 4.98
N PRO A 121 -18.21 5.32 4.24
CA PRO A 121 -17.65 6.66 4.13
C PRO A 121 -17.51 7.32 5.51
N GLY A 122 -16.27 7.65 5.91
CA GLY A 122 -15.98 8.33 7.18
C GLY A 122 -15.31 7.49 8.26
N THR A 123 -15.27 6.15 8.16
CA THR A 123 -14.47 5.29 9.07
C THR A 123 -12.98 5.49 8.85
N LEU A 124 -12.57 5.66 7.60
CA LEU A 124 -11.24 6.14 7.22
C LEU A 124 -11.27 7.65 7.01
N SER A 125 -10.98 8.43 8.05
CA SER A 125 -10.71 9.87 7.89
C SER A 125 -9.59 10.08 6.83
N ARG A 126 -9.83 10.94 5.83
CA ARG A 126 -8.87 11.30 4.76
C ARG A 126 -7.50 11.73 5.32
N ALA A 127 -7.48 12.36 6.51
CA ALA A 127 -6.27 12.78 7.22
C ALA A 127 -5.60 11.66 8.05
N GLY A 128 -6.29 10.53 8.24
CA GLY A 128 -5.85 9.37 9.01
C GLY A 128 -5.22 8.27 8.16
N THR A 129 -5.59 8.13 6.88
CA THR A 129 -5.07 7.09 5.98
C THR A 129 -3.56 7.24 5.77
N GLY A 130 -3.07 8.45 5.46
CA GLY A 130 -1.63 8.72 5.33
C GLY A 130 -0.80 8.46 6.61
N ARG A 131 -1.44 8.58 7.79
CA ARG A 131 -0.82 8.36 9.11
C ARG A 131 -0.87 6.91 9.56
N ARG A 132 -1.94 6.18 9.21
CA ARG A 132 -2.18 4.75 9.54
C ARG A 132 -1.55 3.77 8.55
N LEU A 133 -1.18 4.24 7.35
CA LEU A 133 -0.28 3.53 6.43
C LEU A 133 1.19 3.50 6.87
N GLN A 134 1.50 3.93 8.10
CA GLN A 134 2.64 3.36 8.80
C GLN A 134 2.33 1.88 9.07
N ILE A 135 2.43 1.09 8.01
CA ILE A 135 2.40 -0.35 8.06
C ILE A 135 3.43 -0.74 9.13
N ARG A 136 2.93 -1.33 10.21
CA ARG A 136 3.70 -1.84 11.33
C ARG A 136 4.75 -2.88 10.88
N SER A 137 4.64 -3.45 9.66
CA SER A 137 5.65 -4.34 9.05
C SER A 137 6.84 -3.63 8.40
N VAL A 138 6.80 -2.30 8.16
CA VAL A 138 7.99 -1.52 7.71
C VAL A 138 8.68 -0.83 8.89
N ARG A 139 8.04 -0.80 10.07
CA ARG A 139 8.49 -0.05 11.25
C ARG A 139 8.89 -0.94 12.44
N SER A 140 9.36 -2.17 12.19
CA SER A 140 9.96 -3.01 13.24
C SER A 140 11.37 -3.47 12.88
N SER A 141 12.34 -2.56 12.96
CA SER A 141 13.46 -2.67 13.92
C SER A 141 14.39 -1.47 13.73
N ALA A 142 14.74 -0.81 14.83
CA ALA A 142 15.53 0.42 14.92
C ALA A 142 14.81 1.67 14.40
N TYR A 143 14.23 2.43 15.33
CA TYR A 143 14.27 3.90 15.45
C TYR A 143 13.08 4.31 16.34
N THR A 144 13.25 4.18 17.65
CA THR A 144 12.66 5.15 18.57
C THR A 144 13.38 6.46 18.31
N TRP A 145 12.75 7.35 17.55
CA TRP A 145 13.04 8.78 17.67
C TRP A 145 12.51 9.20 19.04
N ASP A 146 13.35 9.06 20.07
CA ASP A 146 13.16 9.82 21.30
C ASP A 146 13.75 11.20 21.03
N SER A 147 12.89 12.12 20.60
CA SER A 147 13.22 13.53 20.56
C SER A 147 13.29 14.05 21.99
N GLY A 148 14.49 13.92 22.58
CA GLY A 148 14.87 14.69 23.76
C GLY A 148 15.65 13.92 24.80
N CYS A 149 16.91 13.56 24.53
CA CYS A 149 17.94 13.55 25.57
C CYS A 149 19.35 13.56 24.95
N GLY A 150 20.08 14.67 25.18
CA GLY A 150 21.52 14.78 24.96
C GLY A 150 22.35 14.00 25.98
N PRO A 151 23.69 13.99 25.88
CA PRO A 151 24.55 12.89 26.36
C PRO A 151 24.90 12.92 27.86
N THR A 152 24.07 13.52 28.71
CA THR A 152 24.43 13.73 30.12
C THR A 152 23.20 13.67 31.01
N TYR A 153 23.18 12.66 31.90
CA TYR A 153 22.25 12.43 33.01
C TYR A 153 20.87 11.83 32.67
N CYS A 154 20.73 10.52 32.92
CA CYS A 154 19.67 10.04 33.82
C CYS A 154 20.08 8.68 34.41
N TRP A 155 20.34 8.74 35.71
CA TRP A 155 20.95 7.74 36.57
C TRP A 155 20.04 6.56 36.90
N GLN A 156 20.70 5.48 37.36
CA GLN A 156 20.29 4.55 38.42
C GLN A 156 18.81 4.25 38.59
N LEU A 157 18.48 2.96 38.48
CA LEU A 157 17.92 2.16 39.59
C LEU A 157 17.74 0.71 39.12
N HIS A 158 18.70 -0.15 39.45
CA HIS A 158 18.54 -1.54 39.97
C HIS A 158 19.73 -2.42 39.60
N CYS A 159 20.62 -2.55 40.58
CA CYS A 159 21.64 -3.60 40.68
C CYS A 159 20.98 -4.88 41.23
N PRO A 160 21.34 -6.09 40.75
CA PRO A 160 21.38 -7.27 41.59
C PRO A 160 22.84 -7.66 41.84
N ALA A 161 23.12 -7.91 43.12
CA ALA A 161 24.41 -8.26 43.68
C ALA A 161 24.98 -9.58 43.14
N SER A 162 26.29 -9.60 42.90
CA SER A 162 27.29 -10.64 43.25
C SER A 162 28.67 -10.15 42.83
#